data_AF-A0A1M4M7Q2-F1
#
_entry.id   AF-A0A1M4M7Q2-F1
#
_cell.length_a   1.000
_cell.length_b   1.000
_cell.length_c   1.000
_cell.angle_alpha   90.00
_cell.angle_beta   90.00
_cell.angle_gamma   90.00
#
_symmetry.space_group_name_H-M   'P 1'
#
loop_
_entity.id
_entity.type
_entity.pdbx_description
1 polymer ?
#
loop_
_entity_poly.entity_id
_entity_poly.type
_entity_poly.pdbx_seq_one_letter_code
_entity_poly.pdbx_strand_id
1 'polypeptide(L)'
;MNNLLKKGDVVKTSLSGSTVVLKVEKDDALLFDGRQFIVAQGVKKENDRVFWNQGNYYDELDDVFKKRADRLEEYKNQIEDDWEQER
;
A
#
# COMPACT_ATOMS: atom_id res chain seq x y z
N MET A 1 7.35 -16.30 7.14
CA MET A 1 5.98 -16.16 6.59
C MET A 1 6.11 -16.29 5.08
N ASN A 2 5.32 -17.16 4.45
CA ASN A 2 5.34 -17.29 2.99
C ASN A 2 4.56 -16.12 2.38
N ASN A 3 5.22 -15.28 1.59
CA ASN A 3 4.54 -14.21 0.86
C ASN A 3 3.54 -14.82 -0.13
N LEU A 4 2.26 -14.65 0.20
CA LEU A 4 1.10 -15.21 -0.47
C LEU A 4 0.83 -14.56 -1.85
N LEU A 5 1.50 -13.44 -2.10
CA LEU A 5 1.45 -12.62 -3.30
C LEU A 5 2.85 -12.23 -3.74
N LYS A 6 3.02 -12.09 -5.05
CA LYS A 6 4.24 -11.61 -5.69
C LYS A 6 3.89 -10.51 -6.69
N LYS A 7 4.86 -9.62 -6.93
CA LYS A 7 4.75 -8.63 -7.98
C LYS A 7 4.50 -9.32 -9.33
N GLY A 8 3.53 -8.81 -10.08
CA GLY A 8 3.10 -9.35 -11.36
C GLY A 8 1.94 -10.35 -11.27
N ASP A 9 1.58 -10.82 -10.07
CA ASP A 9 0.42 -11.68 -9.90
C ASP A 9 -0.86 -10.94 -10.33
N VAL A 10 -1.78 -11.68 -10.95
CA VAL A 10 -3.15 -11.23 -11.20
C VAL A 10 -4.07 -12.00 -10.27
N VAL A 11 -4.80 -11.28 -9.43
CA VAL A 11 -5.63 -11.84 -8.36
C VAL A 11 -7.05 -11.30 -8.42
N LYS A 12 -7.99 -12.09 -7.87
CA LYS A 12 -9.37 -11.62 -7.66
C LYS A 12 -9.46 -10.90 -6.33
N THR A 13 -10.18 -9.78 -6.32
CA THR A 13 -10.49 -9.01 -5.12
C THR A 13 -12.01 -8.78 -5.04
N SER A 14 -12.47 -8.08 -4.01
CA SER A 14 -13.86 -7.60 -3.97
C SER A 14 -14.17 -6.54 -5.02
N LEU A 15 -13.15 -5.84 -5.54
CA LEU A 15 -13.30 -4.72 -6.47
C LEU A 15 -13.23 -5.13 -7.94
N SER A 16 -12.45 -6.18 -8.24
CA SER A 16 -12.20 -6.64 -9.62
C SER A 16 -11.82 -8.12 -9.65
N GLY A 17 -12.23 -8.81 -10.72
CA GLY A 17 -11.78 -10.18 -11.02
C GLY A 17 -10.35 -10.25 -11.57
N SER A 18 -9.74 -9.10 -11.88
CA SER A 18 -8.37 -9.01 -12.41
C SER A 18 -7.67 -7.79 -11.81
N THR A 19 -7.07 -7.98 -10.64
CA THR A 19 -6.25 -6.98 -9.95
C THR A 19 -4.79 -7.36 -10.06
N VAL A 20 -3.95 -6.46 -10.55
CA VAL A 20 -2.50 -6.68 -10.70
C VAL A 20 -1.78 -6.27 -9.42
N VAL A 21 -0.87 -7.13 -8.94
CA VAL A 21 0.01 -6.83 -7.81
C VAL A 21 1.25 -6.08 -8.32
N LEU A 22 1.39 -4.81 -7.95
CA LEU A 22 2.50 -3.96 -8.39
C LEU A 22 3.71 -4.01 -7.45
N LYS A 23 3.46 -4.16 -6.15
CA LYS A 23 4.49 -4.26 -5.10
C LYS A 23 3.95 -5.03 -3.90
N VAL A 24 4.82 -5.76 -3.21
CA VAL A 24 4.52 -6.41 -1.93
C VAL A 24 5.60 -6.01 -0.92
N GLU A 25 5.18 -5.49 0.23
CA GLU A 25 6.03 -5.08 1.34
C GLU A 25 5.51 -5.76 2.63
N LYS A 26 6.14 -6.85 3.06
CA LYS A 26 5.64 -7.70 4.16
C LYS A 26 4.20 -8.14 3.89
N ASP A 27 3.26 -7.69 4.71
CA ASP A 27 1.83 -8.00 4.62
C ASP A 27 1.06 -6.91 3.84
N ASP A 28 1.72 -5.89 3.31
CA ASP A 28 1.09 -4.82 2.55
C ASP A 28 1.35 -5.00 1.05
N ALA A 29 0.46 -4.48 0.21
CA ALA A 29 0.62 -4.51 -1.24
C ALA A 29 0.15 -3.22 -1.90
N LEU A 30 0.83 -2.87 -3.00
CA LEU A 30 0.31 -1.92 -3.97
C LEU A 30 -0.36 -2.72 -5.09
N LEU A 31 -1.64 -2.45 -5.32
CA LEU A 31 -2.49 -3.14 -6.27
C LEU A 31 -3.01 -2.17 -7.33
N PHE A 32 -3.40 -2.69 -8.50
CA PHE A 32 -4.13 -1.94 -9.52
C PHE A 32 -5.29 -2.79 -10.05
N ASP A 33 -6.52 -2.30 -9.90
CA ASP A 33 -7.73 -3.07 -10.26
C ASP A 33 -8.19 -2.90 -11.71
N GLY A 34 -7.43 -2.11 -12.50
CA GLY A 34 -7.79 -1.69 -13.86
C GLY A 34 -8.32 -0.26 -13.93
N ARG A 35 -8.67 0.36 -12.79
CA ARG A 35 -9.21 1.72 -12.70
C ARG A 35 -8.41 2.60 -11.75
N GLN A 36 -8.01 2.07 -10.60
CA GLN A 36 -7.37 2.82 -9.52
C GLN A 36 -6.26 2.00 -8.85
N PHE A 37 -5.36 2.71 -8.17
CA PHE A 37 -4.31 2.15 -7.35
C PHE A 37 -4.81 1.97 -5.91
N ILE A 38 -4.47 0.84 -5.30
CA ILE A 38 -4.82 0.53 -3.92
C ILE A 38 -3.55 0.27 -3.12
N VAL A 39 -3.32 1.06 -2.07
CA VAL A 39 -2.39 0.71 -1.00
C VAL A 39 -3.17 -0.12 0.01
N ALA A 40 -3.02 -1.44 -0.09
CA ALA A 40 -3.71 -2.43 0.71
C ALA A 40 -2.83 -2.88 1.89
N GLN A 41 -3.35 -2.75 3.11
CA GLN A 41 -2.62 -3.08 4.34
C GLN A 41 -3.18 -4.33 5.02
N GLY A 42 -2.28 -5.19 5.50
CA GLY A 42 -2.65 -6.45 6.14
C GLY A 42 -3.37 -7.39 5.18
N VAL A 43 -2.78 -7.61 4.02
CA VAL A 43 -3.27 -8.43 2.91
C VAL A 43 -3.32 -9.90 3.31
N LYS A 44 -4.43 -10.55 2.97
CA LYS A 44 -4.71 -11.95 3.21
C LYS A 44 -5.26 -12.57 1.94
N LYS A 45 -5.02 -13.87 1.75
CA LYS A 45 -5.63 -14.65 0.67
C LYS A 45 -6.49 -15.73 1.29
N GLU A 46 -7.74 -15.79 0.86
CA GLU A 46 -8.66 -16.86 1.20
C GLU A 46 -9.14 -17.48 -0.11
N ASN A 47 -8.81 -18.77 -0.31
CA ASN A 47 -9.04 -19.48 -1.57
C ASN A 47 -8.42 -18.74 -2.79
N ASP A 48 -9.26 -18.33 -3.74
CA ASP A 48 -8.89 -17.63 -4.96
C ASP A 48 -9.00 -16.10 -4.86
N ARG A 49 -9.34 -15.55 -3.68
CA ARG A 49 -9.53 -14.11 -3.46
C ARG A 49 -8.53 -13.53 -2.48
N VAL A 50 -8.19 -12.27 -2.74
CA VAL A 50 -7.33 -11.43 -1.91
C VAL A 50 -8.17 -10.36 -1.22
N PHE A 51 -7.90 -10.17 0.06
CA PHE A 51 -8.55 -9.22 0.95
C PHE A 51 -7.48 -8.43 1.73
N TRP A 52 -7.87 -7.31 2.33
CA TRP A 52 -7.00 -6.50 3.17
C TRP A 52 -7.81 -5.87 4.30
N ASN A 53 -7.14 -5.50 5.39
CA ASN A 53 -7.80 -4.90 6.55
C ASN A 53 -8.09 -3.41 6.31
N GLN A 54 -7.16 -2.68 5.69
CA GLN A 54 -7.28 -1.24 5.39
C GLN A 54 -6.81 -0.95 3.98
N GLY A 55 -7.44 0.00 3.29
CA GLY A 55 -7.13 0.34 1.91
C GLY A 55 -7.23 1.84 1.67
N ASN A 56 -6.19 2.41 1.05
CA ASN A 56 -6.23 3.77 0.50
C ASN A 56 -6.30 3.67 -1.03
N TYR A 57 -7.16 4.48 -1.65
CA TYR A 57 -7.48 4.42 -3.07
C TYR A 57 -7.04 5.71 -3.76
N TYR A 58 -6.46 5.58 -4.94
CA TYR A 58 -5.85 6.67 -5.70
C TYR A 58 -6.11 6.49 -7.18
N ASP A 59 -6.46 7.57 -7.87
CA ASP A 59 -6.67 7.54 -9.31
C ASP A 59 -5.34 7.49 -10.08
N GLU A 60 -4.31 8.17 -9.55
CA GLU A 60 -2.98 8.25 -10.17
C GLU A 60 -1.90 7.61 -9.31
N LEU A 61 -0.89 7.00 -9.95
CA LEU A 61 0.23 6.37 -9.25
C LEU A 61 1.10 7.40 -8.52
N ASP A 62 1.25 8.60 -9.09
CA ASP A 62 2.06 9.67 -8.50
C ASP A 62 1.51 10.13 -7.15
N ASP A 63 0.19 10.10 -6.96
CA ASP A 63 -0.45 10.48 -5.70
C ASP A 63 -0.15 9.49 -4.56
N VAL A 64 0.09 8.22 -4.90
CA VAL A 64 0.54 7.20 -3.94
C VAL A 64 1.92 7.59 -3.40
N PHE A 65 2.82 8.05 -4.26
CA PHE A 65 4.19 8.38 -3.90
C PHE A 65 4.31 9.75 -3.22
N LYS A 66 3.56 10.77 -3.69
CA LYS A 66 3.52 12.10 -3.05
C LYS A 66 3.09 12.01 -1.60
N LYS A 67 1.95 11.35 -1.30
CA LYS A 67 1.51 11.19 0.10
C LYS A 67 2.51 10.42 0.99
N ARG A 68 3.30 9.51 0.41
CA ARG A 68 4.37 8.82 1.14
C ARG A 68 5.54 9.76 1.43
N ALA A 69 5.90 10.63 0.48
CA ALA A 69 6.96 11.62 0.66
C ALA A 69 6.58 12.68 1.69
N ASP A 70 5.37 13.24 1.58
CA ASP A 70 4.88 14.28 2.51
C ASP A 70 4.90 13.77 3.96
N ARG A 71 4.46 12.52 4.19
CA ARG A 71 4.49 11.90 5.52
C ARG A 71 5.91 11.70 6.06
N LEU A 72 6.88 11.37 5.19
CA LEU A 72 8.27 11.22 5.61
C LEU A 72 8.88 12.56 5.99
N GLU A 73 8.53 13.63 5.29
CA GLU A 73 8.96 14.99 5.62
C GLU A 73 8.35 15.48 6.93
N GLU A 74 7.05 15.24 7.14
CA GLU A 74 6.37 15.55 8.41
C GLU A 74 7.05 14.87 9.61
N TYR A 75 7.37 13.57 9.52
CA TYR A 75 8.06 12.87 10.61
C TYR A 75 9.48 13.37 10.86
N LYS A 76 10.20 13.78 9.81
CA LYS A 76 11.54 14.37 9.99
C LYS A 76 11.45 15.68 10.77
N ASN A 77 10.51 16.55 10.39
CA ASN A 77 10.33 17.82 11.05
C ASN A 77 9.93 17.64 12.53
N GLN A 78 9.00 16.73 12.83
CA GLN A 78 8.62 16.42 14.22
C GLN A 78 9.80 15.94 15.05
N ILE A 79 10.64 15.06 14.49
CA ILE A 79 11.84 14.57 15.17
C ILE A 79 12.80 15.74 15.42
N GLU A 80 13.10 16.55 14.40
CA GLU A 80 14.00 17.71 14.53
C GLU A 80 13.50 18.71 15.58
N ASP A 81 12.21 19.04 15.60
CA ASP A 81 11.58 19.91 16.59
C ASP A 81 11.72 19.36 18.03
N ASP A 82 11.51 18.05 18.22
CA ASP A 82 11.68 17.40 19.53
C ASP A 82 13.15 17.46 20.01
N TRP A 83 14.13 17.23 19.11
CA TRP A 83 15.56 17.33 19.45
C TRP A 83 16.00 18.76 19.78
N GLU A 84 15.39 19.79 19.18
CA GLU A 84 15.66 21.19 19.51
C GLU A 84 15.07 21.58 20.87
N GLN A 85 13.93 21.02 21.27
CA GLN A 85 13.28 21.31 22.55
C GLN A 85 13.97 20.66 23.77
N GLU A 86 14.78 19.62 23.56
CA GLU A 86 15.56 18.96 24.62
C GLU A 86 16.93 19.63 24.91
N ARG A 87 17.30 20.71 24.21
CA ARG A 87 18.58 21.43 24.38
C ARG A 87 18.52 22.64 25.31
#